data_AF-A0A0B5IPJ7-F1
#
_entry.id   AF-A0A0B5IPJ7-F1
#
_cell.length_a   1.000
_cell.length_b   1.000
_cell.length_c   1.000
_cell.angle_alpha   90.00
_cell.angle_beta   90.00
_cell.angle_gamma   90.00
#
_symmetry.space_group_name_H-M   'P 1'
#
loop_
_entity.id
_entity.type
_entity.pdbx_description
1 polymer ?
#
loop_
_entity_poly.entity_id
_entity_poly.type
_entity_poly.pdbx_seq_one_letter_code
_entity_poly.pdbx_strand_id
1 'polypeptide(L)'
;MGRGDLSDAEWERLRPFLPVSNGRCGRWRNHRQVIDGILHRVRTGVQWRDLPERFGPWKTVYERHRLWSADGTRERLLQQVQAAADAAGEIDWDISVDSTIVRAHQHAAGARTDPPPAPAPAPAPAPAPGSKGAEEMEHQAETPWQSLVARLVEVVLEVRAWAARVAGSPASST
;
A
#
# COMPACT_ATOMS: atom_id res chain seq x y z
N MET A 1 10.58 21.48 -0.01
CA MET A 1 10.21 20.12 -0.47
C MET A 1 10.96 19.12 0.40
N GLY A 2 10.25 18.37 1.23
CA GLY A 2 10.79 17.25 1.99
C GLY A 2 10.89 15.98 1.14
N ARG A 3 11.68 15.00 1.59
CA ARG A 3 11.78 13.69 0.95
C ARG A 3 10.40 13.01 0.96
N GLY A 4 9.81 12.78 -0.21
CA GLY A 4 8.52 12.11 -0.39
C GLY A 4 7.28 13.02 -0.43
N ASP A 5 7.43 14.33 -0.56
CA ASP A 5 6.33 15.24 -0.90
C ASP A 5 5.97 15.09 -2.40
N LEU A 6 4.72 15.41 -2.80
CA LEU A 6 4.31 15.34 -4.20
C LEU A 6 5.06 16.39 -5.05
N SER A 7 5.63 15.93 -6.15
CA SER A 7 6.13 16.82 -7.20
C SER A 7 4.98 17.61 -7.83
N ASP A 8 5.30 18.75 -8.45
CA ASP A 8 4.29 19.56 -9.15
C ASP A 8 3.60 18.77 -10.25
N ALA A 9 4.35 17.91 -10.95
CA ALA A 9 3.84 17.07 -12.03
C ALA A 9 2.89 15.97 -11.54
N GLU A 10 3.15 15.38 -10.37
CA GLU A 10 2.23 14.43 -9.72
C GLU A 10 0.99 15.16 -9.18
N TRP A 11 1.20 16.36 -8.62
CA TRP A 11 0.13 17.18 -8.07
C TRP A 11 -0.90 17.59 -9.14
N GLU A 12 -0.44 18.07 -10.31
CA GLU A 12 -1.34 18.48 -11.39
C GLU A 12 -2.16 17.31 -11.96
N ARG A 13 -1.63 16.09 -11.89
CA ARG A 13 -2.35 14.86 -12.27
C ARG A 13 -3.39 14.47 -11.23
N LEU A 14 -3.07 14.64 -9.95
CA LEU A 14 -3.94 14.25 -8.83
C LEU A 14 -5.09 15.25 -8.61
N ARG A 15 -4.80 16.55 -8.72
CA ARG A 15 -5.70 17.66 -8.38
C ARG A 15 -7.09 17.58 -8.99
N PRO A 16 -7.30 17.18 -10.28
CA PRO A 16 -8.62 17.13 -10.90
C PRO A 16 -9.57 16.12 -10.24
N PHE A 17 -9.02 15.08 -9.62
CA PHE A 17 -9.78 14.00 -8.99
C PHE A 17 -10.16 14.28 -7.53
N LEU A 18 -9.65 15.38 -6.96
CA LEU A 18 -9.93 15.73 -5.57
C LEU A 18 -11.37 16.21 -5.42
N PRO A 19 -12.07 15.76 -4.37
CA PRO A 19 -13.41 16.24 -4.10
C PRO A 19 -13.38 17.76 -3.90
N VAL A 20 -14.26 18.47 -4.62
CA VAL A 20 -14.48 19.90 -4.40
C VAL A 20 -15.27 20.02 -3.09
N SER A 21 -14.84 20.92 -2.20
CA SER A 21 -15.35 20.97 -0.83
C SER A 21 -16.89 20.92 -0.80
N ASN A 22 -17.45 19.99 -0.05
CA ASN A 22 -18.88 19.69 -0.02
C ASN A 22 -19.75 20.73 0.72
N GLY A 23 -19.29 21.99 0.84
CA GLY A 23 -19.98 23.10 1.50
C GLY A 23 -20.23 22.95 3.01
N ARG A 24 -20.14 21.74 3.56
CA ARG A 24 -20.48 21.39 4.96
C ARG A 24 -19.37 21.65 5.96
N CYS A 25 -18.12 21.85 5.52
CA CYS A 25 -16.96 21.95 6.40
C CYS A 25 -16.03 23.09 5.99
N GLY A 26 -16.54 24.34 6.05
CA GLY A 26 -15.73 25.56 5.91
C GLY A 26 -14.80 25.61 4.69
N ARG A 27 -13.88 26.58 4.68
CA ARG A 27 -12.83 26.64 3.65
C ARG A 27 -11.82 25.53 3.92
N TRP A 28 -11.72 24.58 3.01
CA TRP A 28 -10.69 23.54 3.10
C TRP A 28 -9.30 24.18 3.04
N ARG A 29 -8.38 23.73 3.90
CA ARG A 29 -6.95 24.07 3.78
C ARG A 29 -6.41 23.54 2.45
N ASN A 30 -5.24 24.04 2.06
CA ASN A 30 -4.55 23.63 0.85
C ASN A 30 -4.46 22.09 0.78
N HIS A 31 -5.11 21.51 -0.22
CA HIS A 31 -5.17 20.05 -0.39
C HIS A 31 -3.80 19.40 -0.51
N ARG A 32 -2.90 20.05 -1.24
CA ARG A 32 -1.55 19.54 -1.46
C ARG A 32 -0.83 19.36 -0.13
N GLN A 33 -0.84 20.39 0.71
CA GLN A 33 -0.23 20.36 2.03
C GLN A 33 -0.77 19.21 2.90
N VAL A 34 -2.10 18.98 2.88
CA VAL A 34 -2.72 17.92 3.66
C VAL A 34 -2.39 16.53 3.10
N ILE A 35 -2.40 16.37 1.79
CA ILE A 35 -2.06 15.11 1.13
C ILE A 35 -0.59 14.77 1.34
N ASP A 36 0.31 15.73 1.20
CA ASP A 36 1.75 15.54 1.49
C ASP A 36 1.95 15.11 2.95
N GLY A 37 1.21 15.68 3.89
CA GLY A 37 1.24 15.28 5.30
C GLY A 37 0.76 13.84 5.53
N ILE A 38 -0.30 13.44 4.83
CA ILE A 38 -0.80 12.06 4.87
C ILE A 38 0.25 11.09 4.30
N LEU A 39 0.79 11.39 3.11
CA LEU A 39 1.80 10.56 2.44
C LEU A 39 3.05 10.42 3.30
N HIS A 40 3.49 11.52 3.91
CA HIS A 40 4.62 11.50 4.83
C HIS A 40 4.38 10.55 6.00
N ARG A 41 3.21 10.64 6.66
CA ARG A 41 2.86 9.79 7.80
C ARG A 41 2.78 8.31 7.43
N VAL A 42 2.28 7.99 6.24
CA VAL A 42 2.17 6.60 5.76
C VAL A 42 3.57 6.02 5.54
N ARG A 43 4.39 6.74 4.77
CA ARG A 43 5.75 6.33 4.43
C ARG A 43 6.68 6.19 5.63
N THR A 44 6.55 7.08 6.62
CA THR A 44 7.46 7.14 7.78
C THR A 44 6.94 6.43 9.02
N GLY A 45 5.63 6.16 9.08
CA GLY A 45 4.99 5.59 10.27
C GLY A 45 5.00 6.49 11.51
N VAL A 46 5.32 7.79 11.38
CA VAL A 46 5.36 8.72 12.52
C VAL A 46 3.98 8.86 13.18
N GLN A 47 3.96 9.11 14.48
CA GLN A 47 2.70 9.41 15.16
C GLN A 47 2.09 10.69 14.60
N TRP A 48 0.77 10.77 14.57
CA TRP A 48 0.07 11.97 14.07
C TRP A 48 0.52 13.25 14.80
N ARG A 49 0.80 13.18 16.11
CA ARG A 49 1.25 14.33 16.90
C ARG A 49 2.66 14.81 16.54
N ASP A 50 3.48 13.94 15.98
CA ASP A 50 4.86 14.21 15.59
C ASP A 50 4.96 14.61 14.11
N LEU A 51 3.82 14.84 13.46
CA LEU A 51 3.80 15.26 12.07
C LEU A 51 4.47 16.63 11.92
N PRO A 52 5.45 16.79 11.01
CA PRO A 52 6.15 18.05 10.83
C PRO A 52 5.22 19.22 10.54
N GLU A 53 5.47 20.37 11.19
CA GLU A 53 4.61 21.56 11.12
C GLU A 53 4.43 22.13 9.71
N ARG A 54 5.34 21.81 8.78
CA ARG A 54 5.24 22.20 7.36
C ARG A 54 3.95 21.71 6.69
N PHE A 55 3.35 20.65 7.21
CA PHE A 55 2.08 20.09 6.74
C PHE A 55 0.85 20.73 7.39
N GLY A 56 1.06 21.69 8.28
CA GLY A 56 0.02 22.35 9.05
C GLY A 56 -0.43 21.52 10.26
N PRO A 57 -1.55 21.91 10.90
CA PRO A 57 -2.03 21.27 12.12
C PRO A 57 -2.34 19.79 11.89
N TRP A 58 -1.67 18.92 12.65
CA TRP A 58 -1.85 17.47 12.54
C TRP A 58 -3.31 17.03 12.68
N LYS A 59 -4.12 17.72 13.49
CA LYS A 59 -5.55 17.44 13.67
C LYS A 59 -6.31 17.55 12.36
N THR A 60 -6.01 18.57 11.56
CA THR A 60 -6.66 18.78 10.25
C THR A 60 -6.27 17.68 9.27
N VAL A 61 -4.99 17.29 9.26
CA VAL A 61 -4.48 16.21 8.41
C VAL A 61 -5.13 14.88 8.79
N TYR A 62 -5.18 14.57 10.09
CA TYR A 62 -5.80 13.38 10.64
C TYR A 62 -7.31 13.32 10.36
N GLU A 63 -8.04 14.42 10.58
CA GLU A 63 -9.47 14.46 10.34
C GLU A 63 -9.79 14.27 8.85
N ARG A 64 -8.98 14.87 7.97
CA ARG A 64 -9.09 14.64 6.52
C ARG A 64 -8.84 13.18 6.18
N HIS A 65 -7.77 12.61 6.71
CA HIS A 65 -7.42 11.22 6.54
C HIS A 65 -8.56 10.29 6.95
N ARG A 66 -9.11 10.51 8.15
CA ARG A 66 -10.22 9.72 8.71
C ARG A 66 -11.48 9.85 7.85
N LEU A 67 -11.87 11.06 7.46
CA LEU A 67 -13.07 11.30 6.66
C LEU A 67 -12.98 10.60 5.30
N TRP A 68 -11.85 10.76 4.59
CA TRP A 68 -11.67 10.17 3.27
C TRP A 68 -11.53 8.65 3.30
N SER A 69 -10.97 8.11 4.38
CA SER A 69 -10.92 6.66 4.59
C SER A 69 -12.30 6.08 4.87
N ALA A 70 -13.15 6.79 5.62
CA ALA A 70 -14.51 6.36 5.93
C ALA A 70 -15.47 6.48 4.72
N ASP A 71 -15.33 7.52 3.91
CA ASP A 71 -16.19 7.79 2.74
C ASP A 71 -15.74 7.04 1.47
N GLY A 72 -14.64 6.27 1.54
CA GLY A 72 -14.07 5.57 0.38
C GLY A 72 -13.49 6.50 -0.69
N THR A 73 -13.24 7.77 -0.34
CA THR A 73 -12.68 8.77 -1.27
C THR A 73 -11.31 8.33 -1.76
N ARG A 74 -10.53 7.65 -0.91
CA ARG A 74 -9.18 7.19 -1.24
C ARG A 74 -9.19 6.12 -2.33
N GLU A 75 -10.09 5.16 -2.21
CA GLU A 75 -10.26 4.07 -3.15
C GLU A 75 -10.73 4.61 -4.51
N ARG A 76 -11.69 5.54 -4.52
CA ARG A 76 -12.15 6.20 -5.76
C ARG A 76 -11.01 6.97 -6.42
N LEU A 77 -10.22 7.69 -5.64
CA LEU A 77 -9.10 8.47 -6.15
C LEU A 77 -7.99 7.58 -6.72
N LEU A 78 -7.68 6.46 -6.06
CA LEU A 78 -6.75 5.45 -6.60
C LEU A 78 -7.26 4.89 -7.93
N GLN A 79 -8.54 4.51 -8.00
CA GLN A 79 -9.13 3.97 -9.24
C GLN A 79 -9.07 4.98 -10.38
N GLN A 80 -9.37 6.26 -10.12
CA GLN A 80 -9.31 7.32 -11.13
C GLN A 80 -7.89 7.57 -11.63
N VAL A 81 -6.91 7.58 -10.73
CA VAL A 81 -5.50 7.73 -11.10
C VAL A 81 -4.99 6.52 -11.89
N GLN A 82 -5.38 5.30 -11.50
CA GLN A 82 -5.06 4.09 -12.26
C GLN A 82 -5.68 4.13 -13.66
N ALA A 83 -6.95 4.50 -13.79
CA ALA A 83 -7.60 4.62 -15.09
C ALA A 83 -6.95 5.69 -15.99
N ALA A 84 -6.50 6.81 -15.41
CA ALA A 84 -5.80 7.85 -16.17
C ALA A 84 -4.41 7.40 -16.64
N ALA A 85 -3.69 6.65 -15.81
CA ALA A 85 -2.37 6.12 -16.16
C ALA A 85 -2.46 4.95 -17.15
N ASP A 86 -3.49 4.10 -17.06
CA ASP A 86 -3.84 3.08 -18.06
C ASP A 86 -4.14 3.72 -19.43
N ALA A 87 -4.98 4.76 -19.46
CA ALA A 87 -5.26 5.51 -20.69
C ALA A 87 -4.02 6.21 -21.29
N ALA A 88 -3.02 6.53 -20.46
CA ALA A 88 -1.74 7.06 -20.90
C ALA A 88 -0.74 5.97 -21.35
N GLY A 89 -1.08 4.68 -21.22
CA GLY A 89 -0.20 3.55 -21.50
C GLY A 89 0.97 3.43 -20.51
N GLU A 90 0.86 4.01 -19.32
CA GLU A 90 1.92 4.05 -18.31
C GLU A 90 1.75 2.99 -17.20
N ILE A 91 0.64 2.25 -17.21
CA ILE A 91 0.45 1.06 -16.38
C ILE A 91 0.51 -0.16 -17.29
N ASP A 92 1.51 -1.00 -17.06
CA ASP A 92 1.42 -2.40 -17.45
C ASP A 92 0.70 -3.14 -16.31
N TRP A 93 -0.35 -3.90 -16.62
CA TRP A 93 -1.15 -4.62 -15.62
C TRP A 93 -0.48 -5.91 -15.15
N ASP A 94 0.85 -6.00 -15.30
CA ASP A 94 1.61 -7.15 -14.85
C ASP A 94 1.56 -7.20 -13.31
N ILE A 95 0.86 -8.20 -12.79
CA ILE A 95 0.54 -8.32 -11.36
C ILE A 95 1.76 -8.91 -10.64
N SER A 96 2.51 -8.09 -9.91
CA SER A 96 3.50 -8.59 -8.96
C SER A 96 2.79 -9.19 -7.74
N VAL A 97 2.87 -10.52 -7.58
CA VAL A 97 2.37 -11.25 -6.42
C VAL A 97 3.53 -11.62 -5.50
N ASP A 98 3.74 -10.84 -4.44
CA ASP A 98 4.73 -11.18 -3.41
C ASP A 98 4.14 -12.24 -2.46
N SER A 99 4.61 -13.49 -2.58
CA SER A 99 4.29 -14.55 -1.62
C SER A 99 5.36 -14.64 -0.55
N THR A 100 5.00 -14.46 0.73
CA THR A 100 5.92 -14.75 1.85
C THR A 100 5.70 -16.16 2.39
N ILE A 101 6.69 -17.04 2.22
CA ILE A 101 6.70 -18.38 2.82
C ILE A 101 7.51 -18.33 4.11
N VAL A 102 6.85 -18.54 5.26
CA VAL A 102 7.53 -18.69 6.56
C VAL A 102 7.52 -20.18 6.92
N ARG A 103 8.71 -20.75 7.22
CA ARG A 103 8.81 -22.11 7.73
C ARG A 103 8.11 -22.17 9.08
N ALA A 104 7.03 -22.94 9.16
CA ALA A 104 6.38 -23.24 10.43
C ALA A 104 7.36 -24.01 11.34
N HIS A 105 7.29 -23.78 12.65
CA HIS A 105 8.05 -24.55 13.63
C HIS A 105 7.72 -26.04 13.47
N GLN A 106 8.68 -26.93 13.70
CA GLN A 106 8.48 -28.40 13.59
C GLN A 106 7.33 -28.96 14.47
N HIS A 107 6.86 -28.17 15.45
CA HIS A 107 5.75 -28.52 16.35
C HIS A 107 4.40 -27.94 15.90
N ALA A 108 4.36 -27.15 14.82
CA ALA A 108 3.12 -26.63 14.24
C ALA A 108 2.36 -27.67 13.38
N ALA A 109 3.04 -28.75 12.97
CA ALA A 109 2.43 -29.90 12.29
C ALA A 109 1.81 -30.87 13.32
N GLY A 110 0.78 -30.41 14.03
CA GLY A 110 0.18 -31.16 15.15
C GLY A 110 -1.00 -32.07 14.79
N ALA A 111 -1.51 -32.05 13.56
CA ALA A 111 -2.65 -32.88 13.17
C ALA A 111 -2.20 -34.08 12.31
N ARG A 112 -2.36 -35.30 12.83
CA ARG A 112 -2.14 -36.55 12.07
C ARG A 112 -3.33 -36.83 11.18
N THR A 113 -3.11 -37.03 9.88
CA THR A 113 -4.19 -37.37 8.93
C THR A 113 -4.09 -38.76 8.27
N ASP A 114 -3.03 -39.55 8.50
CA ASP A 114 -2.87 -40.87 7.83
C ASP A 114 -2.49 -42.05 8.76
N PRO A 115 -2.91 -43.28 8.42
CA PRO A 115 -2.52 -44.53 9.10
C PRO A 115 -1.10 -45.01 8.71
N PRO A 116 -0.44 -45.90 9.49
CA PRO A 116 0.99 -46.19 9.32
C PRO A 116 1.28 -47.11 8.11
N PRO A 117 2.27 -46.78 7.25
CA PRO A 117 2.65 -47.61 6.10
C PRO A 117 3.84 -48.57 6.37
N ALA A 118 3.86 -49.68 5.60
CA ALA A 118 4.89 -50.74 5.64
C ALA A 118 6.16 -50.40 4.79
N PRO A 119 7.34 -51.00 5.05
CA PRO A 119 8.60 -50.57 4.44
C PRO A 119 9.02 -51.40 3.20
N ALA A 120 9.70 -50.75 2.24
CA ALA A 120 10.57 -51.35 1.21
C ALA A 120 11.50 -50.28 0.54
N PRO A 121 12.50 -50.61 -0.32
CA PRO A 121 13.92 -50.29 -0.11
C PRO A 121 14.55 -49.18 -1.01
N ALA A 122 15.87 -49.01 -0.86
CA ALA A 122 16.80 -47.89 -1.16
C ALA A 122 17.04 -47.43 -2.64
N PRO A 123 17.71 -46.26 -2.88
CA PRO A 123 17.53 -45.41 -4.08
C PRO A 123 18.70 -45.36 -5.09
N ALA A 124 18.49 -44.69 -6.24
CA ALA A 124 19.51 -44.33 -7.26
C ALA A 124 19.16 -42.97 -7.97
N PRO A 125 20.06 -42.31 -8.76
CA PRO A 125 20.64 -41.00 -8.43
C PRO A 125 20.21 -39.81 -9.33
N ALA A 126 20.69 -38.61 -8.94
CA ALA A 126 20.30 -37.26 -9.38
C ALA A 126 20.86 -36.77 -10.74
N PRO A 127 20.24 -35.75 -11.36
CA PRO A 127 20.91 -34.86 -12.33
C PRO A 127 21.25 -33.46 -11.77
N ALA A 128 22.27 -32.86 -12.40
CA ALA A 128 23.04 -31.65 -12.05
C ALA A 128 22.37 -30.31 -12.48
N PRO A 129 22.96 -29.13 -12.21
CA PRO A 129 22.23 -27.88 -11.97
C PRO A 129 21.89 -27.08 -13.23
N GLY A 130 20.70 -26.47 -13.22
CA GLY A 130 20.24 -25.49 -14.21
C GLY A 130 20.70 -24.06 -13.87
N SER A 131 21.04 -23.32 -14.92
CA SER A 131 21.61 -21.99 -14.99
C SER A 131 20.85 -20.88 -14.24
N LYS A 132 21.60 -20.02 -13.56
CA LYS A 132 21.16 -18.73 -13.01
C LYS A 132 21.04 -17.73 -14.17
N GLY A 133 19.82 -17.42 -14.59
CA GLY A 133 19.55 -16.24 -15.41
C GLY A 133 19.90 -15.00 -14.60
N ALA A 134 20.86 -14.21 -15.10
CA ALA A 134 21.03 -12.84 -14.66
C ALA A 134 19.97 -12.03 -15.43
N GLU A 135 18.90 -11.65 -14.75
CA GLU A 135 17.99 -10.63 -15.25
C GLU A 135 18.69 -9.29 -15.08
N GLU A 136 18.98 -8.67 -16.22
CA GLU A 136 19.38 -7.28 -16.34
C GLU A 136 18.22 -6.42 -15.81
N MET A 137 18.38 -5.86 -14.61
CA MET A 137 17.48 -4.85 -14.08
C MET A 137 17.72 -3.54 -14.84
N GLU A 138 17.02 -3.37 -15.96
CA GLU A 138 16.77 -2.05 -16.54
C GLU A 138 16.09 -1.19 -15.47
N HIS A 139 16.83 -0.22 -14.93
CA HIS A 139 16.25 0.85 -14.13
C HIS A 139 15.45 1.75 -15.08
N GLN A 140 14.22 1.33 -15.36
CA GLN A 140 13.20 2.17 -16.00
C GLN A 140 13.04 3.42 -15.14
N ALA A 141 13.25 4.60 -15.71
CA ALA A 141 13.04 5.85 -15.00
C ALA A 141 11.57 5.91 -14.53
N GLU A 142 11.35 5.85 -13.21
CA GLU A 142 10.01 5.85 -12.61
C GLU A 142 9.19 7.04 -13.15
N THR A 143 8.10 6.75 -13.86
CA THR A 143 7.28 7.82 -14.41
C THR A 143 6.49 8.51 -13.28
N PRO A 144 6.13 9.79 -13.44
CA PRO A 144 5.32 10.49 -12.43
C PRO A 144 3.99 9.80 -12.12
N TRP A 145 3.40 9.07 -13.07
CA TRP A 145 2.21 8.28 -12.81
C TRP A 145 2.52 7.02 -11.99
N GLN A 146 3.62 6.31 -12.27
CA GLN A 146 4.04 5.14 -11.48
C GLN A 146 4.31 5.50 -10.02
N SER A 147 5.05 6.59 -9.78
CA SER A 147 5.32 7.10 -8.42
C SER A 147 4.03 7.54 -7.72
N LEU A 148 3.09 8.21 -8.42
CA LEU A 148 1.81 8.60 -7.85
C LEU A 148 0.93 7.38 -7.50
N VAL A 149 0.84 6.39 -8.40
CA VAL A 149 0.07 5.16 -8.20
C VAL A 149 0.64 4.38 -7.00
N ALA A 150 1.95 4.17 -6.95
CA ALA A 150 2.61 3.45 -5.85
C ALA A 150 2.30 4.10 -4.49
N ARG A 151 2.42 5.43 -4.40
CA ARG A 151 2.10 6.19 -3.18
C ARG A 151 0.63 6.08 -2.79
N LEU A 152 -0.29 6.08 -3.75
CA LEU A 152 -1.72 5.92 -3.46
C LEU A 152 -2.08 4.51 -3.01
N VAL A 153 -1.48 3.48 -3.65
CA VAL A 153 -1.63 2.07 -3.27
C VAL A 153 -1.16 1.85 -1.84
N GLU A 154 0.03 2.35 -1.47
CA GLU A 154 0.59 2.22 -0.12
C GLU A 154 -0.41 2.71 0.93
N VAL A 155 -1.05 3.87 0.69
CA VAL A 155 -1.99 4.39 1.68
C VAL A 155 -3.30 3.61 1.70
N VAL A 156 -3.82 3.17 0.56
CA VAL A 156 -5.03 2.34 0.52
C VAL A 156 -4.80 1.01 1.26
N LEU A 157 -3.62 0.39 1.08
CA LEU A 157 -3.25 -0.82 1.81
C LEU A 157 -3.14 -0.57 3.32
N GLU A 158 -2.59 0.58 3.73
CA GLU A 158 -2.53 0.93 5.15
C GLU A 158 -3.92 1.06 5.78
N VAL A 159 -4.84 1.75 5.08
CA VAL A 159 -6.23 1.90 5.51
C VAL A 159 -6.94 0.55 5.60
N ARG A 160 -6.76 -0.32 4.60
CA ARG A 160 -7.29 -1.70 4.62
C ARG A 160 -6.72 -2.53 5.76
N ALA A 161 -5.41 -2.46 6.00
CA ALA A 161 -4.76 -3.16 7.10
C ALA A 161 -5.27 -2.65 8.46
N TRP A 162 -5.51 -1.35 8.61
CA TRP A 162 -6.14 -0.79 9.80
C TRP A 162 -7.58 -1.28 9.98
N ALA A 163 -8.39 -1.25 8.93
CA ALA A 163 -9.76 -1.77 8.98
C ALA A 163 -9.81 -3.26 9.34
N ALA A 164 -8.90 -4.07 8.79
CA ALA A 164 -8.78 -5.50 9.12
C ALA A 164 -8.41 -5.72 10.60
N ARG A 165 -7.51 -4.89 11.17
CA ARG A 165 -7.18 -4.93 12.62
C ARG A 165 -8.40 -4.60 13.48
N VAL A 166 -9.19 -3.59 13.09
CA VAL A 166 -10.41 -3.20 13.83
C VAL A 166 -11.48 -4.29 13.74
N ALA A 167 -11.66 -4.90 12.56
CA ALA A 167 -12.63 -5.98 12.38
C ALA A 167 -12.22 -7.29 13.09
N GLY A 168 -10.91 -7.52 13.25
CA GLY A 168 -10.35 -8.66 13.97
C GLY A 168 -10.22 -8.47 15.50
N SER A 169 -10.49 -7.28 16.04
CA SER A 169 -10.50 -7.06 17.50
C SER A 169 -11.78 -7.66 18.09
N PRO A 170 -11.70 -8.74 18.90
CA PRO A 170 -12.86 -9.22 19.63
C PRO A 170 -13.32 -8.13 20.61
N ALA A 171 -14.63 -7.96 20.73
CA ALA A 171 -15.22 -7.04 21.69
C ALA A 171 -14.64 -7.31 23.08
N SER A 172 -13.99 -6.30 23.68
CA SER A 172 -13.46 -6.40 25.04
C SER A 172 -14.64 -6.61 25.99
N SER A 173 -14.81 -7.85 26.44
CA SER A 173 -15.83 -8.21 27.43
C SER A 173 -15.52 -7.49 28.76
N THR A 174 -16.49 -6.68 29.19
CA THR A 174 -16.67 -6.25 30.58
C THR A 174 -17.71 -7.16 31.21
#